data_AF-A0A645DAL6-F1
#
_entry.id   AF-A0A645DAL6-F1
#
_cell.length_a   1.000
_cell.length_b   1.000
_cell.length_c   1.000
_cell.angle_alpha   90.00
_cell.angle_beta   90.00
_cell.angle_gamma   90.00
#
_symmetry.space_group_name_H-M   'P 1'
#
loop_
_entity.id
_entity.type
_entity.pdbx_description
1 polymer ?
#
loop_
_entity_poly.entity_id
_entity_poly.type
_entity_poly.pdbx_seq_one_letter_code
_entity_poly.pdbx_strand_id
1 'polypeptide(L)'
;MRVIGKFSVGKDKEMILSYTNQYNQKEEIVSGYQFYEMYNTENIMTEKRYLEINFKPVQLDTLREMIAKTDMEITKIYGDYSFGEFDAQKSDFMICKLTKK
;
A
#
# COMPACT_ATOMS: atom_id res chain seq x y z
N MET A 1 -9.99 8.90 9.31
CA MET A 1 -9.48 9.22 7.96
C MET A 1 -8.04 9.67 8.10
N ARG A 2 -7.09 9.06 7.37
CA ARG A 2 -5.65 9.37 7.41
C ARG A 2 -5.19 9.80 6.01
N VAL A 3 -4.37 10.84 5.91
CA VAL A 3 -3.74 11.28 4.66
C VAL A 3 -2.51 10.41 4.39
N ILE A 4 -2.43 9.84 3.19
CA ILE A 4 -1.26 9.10 2.70
C ILE A 4 -0.20 10.11 2.25
N GLY A 5 -0.62 11.11 1.48
CA GLY A 5 0.28 12.12 0.96
C GLY A 5 -0.40 13.12 0.05
N LYS A 6 0.40 14.09 -0.39
CA LYS A 6 0.05 15.08 -1.40
C LYS A 6 0.95 14.87 -2.61
N PHE A 7 0.37 14.90 -3.81
CA PHE A 7 1.05 14.58 -5.04
C PHE A 7 0.72 15.62 -6.11
N SER A 8 1.71 16.09 -6.85
CA SER A 8 1.48 16.95 -8.01
C SER A 8 0.92 16.13 -9.17
N VAL A 9 -0.13 16.63 -9.82
CA VAL A 9 -0.79 15.97 -10.96
C VAL A 9 -0.88 16.95 -12.13
N GLY A 10 0.20 17.04 -12.90
CA GLY A 10 0.37 18.07 -13.93
C GLY A 10 0.95 19.37 -13.35
N LYS A 11 0.93 20.46 -14.14
CA LYS A 11 1.60 21.72 -13.76
C LYS A 11 0.90 22.47 -12.61
N ASP A 12 -0.43 22.41 -12.54
CA ASP A 12 -1.23 23.34 -11.73
C ASP A 12 -2.32 22.62 -10.90
N LYS A 13 -2.13 21.33 -10.62
CA LYS A 13 -3.06 20.56 -9.80
C LYS A 13 -2.32 19.74 -8.77
N GLU A 14 -2.90 19.70 -7.58
CA GLU A 14 -2.47 18.83 -6.50
C GLU A 14 -3.54 17.79 -6.22
N MET A 15 -3.11 16.60 -5.82
CA MET A 15 -3.96 15.53 -5.35
C MET A 15 -3.63 15.22 -3.90
N ILE A 16 -4.65 15.23 -3.04
CA ILE A 16 -4.56 14.69 -1.69
C ILE A 16 -5.13 13.29 -1.73
N LEU A 17 -4.30 12.31 -1.35
CA LEU A 17 -4.72 10.93 -1.18
C LEU A 17 -4.93 10.65 0.31
N SER A 18 -6.12 10.21 0.67
CA SER A 18 -6.45 9.80 2.04
C SER A 18 -7.21 8.49 2.06
N TYR A 19 -7.31 7.86 3.23
CA TYR A 19 -8.03 6.60 3.37
C TYR A 19 -8.72 6.46 4.73
N THR A 20 -9.66 5.52 4.78
CA THR A 20 -10.24 4.99 6.01
C THR A 20 -10.35 3.48 5.86
N ASN A 21 -9.73 2.74 6.79
CA ASN A 21 -9.69 1.29 6.76
C ASN A 21 -10.17 0.74 8.12
N GLN A 22 -10.85 -0.40 8.07
CA GLN A 22 -11.26 -1.17 9.22
C GLN A 22 -10.85 -2.62 9.01
N TYR A 23 -10.15 -3.19 9.99
CA TYR A 23 -9.81 -4.60 9.99
C TYR A 23 -10.94 -5.42 10.61
N ASN A 24 -11.43 -6.42 9.89
CA ASN A 24 -12.34 -7.43 10.41
C ASN A 24 -11.53 -8.65 10.85
N GLN A 25 -11.43 -8.88 12.15
CA GLN A 25 -10.65 -9.99 12.71
C GLN A 25 -11.21 -11.37 12.35
N LYS A 26 -12.53 -11.51 12.13
CA LYS A 26 -13.15 -12.80 11.81
C LYS A 26 -12.81 -13.24 10.38
N GLU A 27 -12.90 -12.32 9.44
CA GLU A 27 -12.65 -12.61 8.01
C GLU A 27 -11.18 -12.40 7.64
N GLU A 28 -10.41 -11.75 8.52
CA GLU A 28 -9.04 -11.27 8.30
C GLU A 28 -8.92 -10.35 7.08
N ILE A 29 -9.97 -9.57 6.81
CA ILE A 29 -10.04 -8.63 5.69
C ILE A 29 -10.00 -7.21 6.24
N VAL A 30 -9.16 -6.38 5.62
CA VAL A 30 -9.22 -4.92 5.74
C VAL A 30 -10.17 -4.41 4.65
N SER A 31 -11.22 -3.71 5.06
CA SER A 31 -12.17 -3.04 4.17
C SER A 31 -12.12 -1.53 4.40
N GLY A 32 -12.39 -0.75 3.37
CA GLY A 32 -12.29 0.69 3.49
C GLY A 32 -12.51 1.45 2.20
N TYR A 33 -12.20 2.75 2.27
CA TYR A 33 -12.23 3.64 1.12
C TYR A 33 -10.93 4.43 1.04
N GLN A 34 -10.43 4.59 -0.18
CA GLN A 34 -9.44 5.61 -0.53
C GLN A 34 -10.14 6.79 -1.21
N PHE A 35 -9.70 8.00 -0.91
CA PHE A 35 -10.23 9.24 -1.46
C PHE A 35 -9.12 9.97 -2.20
N TYR A 36 -9.42 10.40 -3.41
CA TYR A 36 -8.53 11.13 -4.30
C TYR A 36 -9.15 12.51 -4.54
N GLU A 37 -8.64 13.51 -3.85
CA GLU A 37 -9.17 14.88 -3.89
C GLU A 37 -8.23 15.76 -4.70
N MET A 38 -8.73 16.33 -5.80
CA MET A 38 -7.97 17.18 -6.71
C MET A 38 -8.22 18.65 -6.41
N TYR A 39 -7.15 19.43 -6.29
CA TYR A 39 -7.18 20.87 -6.02
C TYR A 39 -6.48 21.64 -7.14
N ASN A 40 -6.99 22.83 -7.45
CA ASN A 40 -6.32 23.78 -8.34
C ASN A 40 -5.31 24.66 -7.56
N THR A 41 -4.64 25.59 -8.26
CA THR A 41 -3.66 26.53 -7.67
C THR A 41 -4.23 27.49 -6.63
N GLU A 42 -5.55 27.70 -6.64
CA GLU A 42 -6.26 28.51 -5.65
C GLU A 42 -6.70 27.67 -4.43
N ASN A 43 -6.25 26.41 -4.36
CA ASN A 43 -6.61 25.44 -3.31
C ASN A 43 -8.13 25.15 -3.25
N ILE A 44 -8.82 25.27 -4.39
CA ILE A 44 -10.22 24.90 -4.55
C ILE A 44 -10.28 23.45 -5.04
N MET A 45 -11.05 22.61 -4.34
CA MET A 45 -11.27 21.22 -4.75
C MET A 45 -12.10 21.20 -6.03
N THR A 46 -11.53 20.70 -7.11
CA THR A 46 -12.19 20.60 -8.43
C THR A 46 -12.80 19.23 -8.66
N GLU A 47 -12.29 18.18 -8.01
CA GLU A 47 -12.74 16.81 -8.20
C GLU A 47 -12.50 15.97 -6.94
N LYS A 48 -13.38 15.00 -6.70
CA LYS A 48 -13.20 13.97 -5.67
C LYS A 48 -13.62 12.62 -6.21
N ARG A 49 -12.73 11.63 -6.13
CA ARG A 49 -13.03 10.22 -6.41
C ARG A 49 -12.87 9.41 -5.14
N TYR A 50 -13.61 8.31 -5.05
CA TYR A 50 -13.39 7.31 -4.02
C TYR A 50 -13.29 5.92 -4.65
N LEU A 51 -12.50 5.07 -4.00
CA LEU A 51 -12.32 3.68 -4.38
C LEU A 51 -12.54 2.82 -3.14
N GLU A 52 -13.45 1.86 -3.23
CA GLU A 52 -13.58 0.84 -2.19
C GLU A 52 -12.38 -0.11 -2.27
N ILE A 53 -11.81 -0.42 -1.11
CA ILE A 53 -10.63 -1.25 -0.97
C ILE A 53 -10.97 -2.43 -0.06
N ASN A 54 -10.63 -3.63 -0.52
CA ASN A 54 -10.75 -4.86 0.26
C ASN A 54 -9.47 -5.69 0.05
N PHE A 55 -8.72 -5.97 1.11
CA PHE A 55 -7.52 -6.83 1.04
C PHE A 55 -7.32 -7.61 2.33
N LYS A 56 -6.66 -8.77 2.20
CA LYS A 56 -6.24 -9.59 3.33
C LYS A 56 -4.73 -9.39 3.56
N PRO A 57 -4.29 -8.84 4.71
CA PRO A 57 -2.87 -8.77 5.01
C PRO A 57 -2.30 -10.18 5.16
N VAL A 58 -1.18 -10.45 4.50
CA VAL A 58 -0.46 -11.72 4.59
C VAL A 58 0.82 -11.49 5.39
N GLN A 59 0.98 -12.23 6.49
CA GLN A 59 2.22 -12.19 7.26
C GLN A 59 3.35 -12.88 6.50
N LEU A 60 4.59 -12.45 6.74
CA LEU A 60 5.76 -12.99 6.05
C LEU A 60 5.90 -14.51 6.22
N ASP A 61 5.61 -15.04 7.41
CA ASP A 61 5.70 -16.48 7.65
C ASP A 61 4.63 -17.26 6.88
N THR A 62 3.40 -16.74 6.82
CA THR A 62 2.36 -17.29 5.93
C THR A 62 2.78 -17.25 4.46
N LEU A 63 3.40 -16.15 4.01
CA LEU A 63 3.91 -16.05 2.65
C LEU A 63 5.02 -17.10 2.39
N ARG A 64 5.92 -17.33 3.35
CA ARG A 64 6.95 -18.38 3.26
C ARG A 64 6.35 -19.78 3.14
N GLU A 65 5.31 -20.08 3.91
CA GLU A 65 4.58 -21.35 3.81
C GLU A 65 3.92 -21.53 2.44
N MET A 66 3.38 -20.45 1.87
CA MET A 66 2.81 -20.47 0.52
C MET A 66 3.90 -20.75 -0.54
N ILE A 67 5.05 -20.08 -0.44
CA ILE A 67 6.17 -20.23 -1.39
C ILE A 67 6.84 -21.60 -1.26
N ALA A 68 6.91 -22.18 -0.06
CA ALA A 68 7.51 -23.49 0.17
C ALA A 68 6.85 -24.61 -0.66
N LYS A 69 5.58 -24.42 -1.05
CA LYS A 69 4.83 -25.33 -1.94
C LYS A 69 5.16 -25.18 -3.42
N THR A 70 6.12 -24.30 -3.76
CA THR A 70 6.53 -23.98 -5.12
C THR A 70 8.02 -24.25 -5.32
N ASP A 71 8.48 -24.14 -6.57
CA ASP A 71 9.89 -24.23 -6.95
C ASP A 71 10.64 -22.89 -6.83
N MET A 72 10.14 -22.00 -5.97
CA MET A 72 10.69 -20.67 -5.72
C MET A 72 11.20 -20.54 -4.28
N GLU A 73 12.09 -19.58 -4.06
CA GLU A 73 12.55 -19.17 -2.73
C GLU A 73 12.65 -17.63 -2.62
N ILE A 74 12.47 -17.10 -1.41
CA ILE A 74 12.72 -15.69 -1.13
C ILE A 74 14.22 -15.51 -0.90
N THR A 75 14.90 -14.78 -1.79
CA THR A 75 16.35 -14.52 -1.65
C THR A 75 16.68 -13.20 -0.98
N LYS A 76 15.78 -12.21 -1.08
CA LYS A 76 15.93 -10.89 -0.45
C LYS A 76 14.59 -10.29 -0.06
N ILE A 77 14.60 -9.47 0.97
CA ILE A 77 13.46 -8.69 1.42
C ILE A 77 13.89 -7.22 1.51
N TYR A 78 13.15 -6.35 0.82
CA TYR A 78 13.42 -4.92 0.74
C TYR A 78 12.30 -4.10 1.37
N GLY A 79 12.65 -2.92 1.88
CA GLY A 79 11.73 -1.89 2.38
C GLY A 79 11.49 -0.76 1.36
N ASP A 80 10.24 -0.31 1.29
CA ASP A 80 9.84 1.01 0.75
C ASP A 80 10.33 1.39 -0.66
N TYR A 81 10.41 0.42 -1.60
CA TYR A 81 10.88 0.62 -2.99
C TYR A 81 12.24 1.32 -3.15
N SER A 82 12.94 1.57 -2.05
CA SER A 82 14.24 2.24 -1.99
C SER A 82 15.39 1.29 -2.31
N PHE A 83 15.08 0.00 -2.52
CA PHE A 83 16.03 -1.12 -2.57
C PHE A 83 16.88 -1.28 -1.29
N GLY A 84 16.51 -0.60 -0.19
CA GLY A 84 17.08 -0.81 1.15
C GLY A 84 16.53 -2.06 1.83
N GLU A 85 17.21 -2.52 2.88
CA GLU A 85 16.72 -3.63 3.71
C GLU A 85 15.38 -3.27 4.37
N PHE A 86 14.53 -4.28 4.55
CA PHE A 86 13.26 -4.10 5.24
C PHE A 86 13.47 -3.85 6.74
N ASP A 87 12.90 -2.76 7.26
CA ASP A 87 12.86 -2.45 8.70
C ASP A 87 11.42 -2.58 9.19
N ALA A 88 11.15 -3.53 10.07
CA ALA A 88 9.81 -3.81 10.57
C ALA A 88 9.13 -2.64 11.31
N GLN A 89 9.90 -1.65 11.79
CA GLN A 89 9.38 -0.49 12.49
C GLN A 89 9.23 0.74 11.60
N LYS A 90 9.95 0.79 10.47
CA LYS A 90 10.03 1.99 9.62
C LYS A 90 9.48 1.79 8.22
N SER A 91 9.45 0.55 7.73
CA SER A 91 9.00 0.27 6.38
C SER A 91 7.50 0.07 6.31
N ASP A 92 6.86 0.88 5.47
CA ASP A 92 5.46 0.77 5.12
C ASP A 92 5.21 -0.39 4.14
N PHE A 93 6.23 -0.76 3.35
CA PHE A 93 6.14 -1.83 2.36
C PHE A 93 7.21 -2.91 2.56
N MET A 94 6.80 -4.17 2.38
CA MET A 94 7.69 -5.33 2.29
C MET A 94 7.70 -5.87 0.86
N ILE A 95 8.88 -5.89 0.23
CA ILE A 95 9.07 -6.37 -1.14
C ILE A 95 9.93 -7.62 -1.09
N CYS A 96 9.32 -8.78 -1.37
CA CYS A 96 10.03 -10.06 -1.42
C CYS A 96 10.54 -10.31 -2.84
N LYS A 97 11.86 -10.49 -3.00
CA LYS A 97 12.47 -10.97 -4.25
C LYS A 97 12.47 -12.49 -4.25
N LEU A 98 11.81 -13.08 -5.25
CA LEU A 98 11.80 -14.52 -5.46
C LEU A 98 12.74 -14.93 -6.58
N THR A 99 13.37 -16.08 -6.43
CA THR A 99 14.12 -16.77 -7.50
C THR A 99 13.68 -18.22 -7.58
N LYS A 100 13.86 -18.82 -8.76
CA LYS A 100 13.72 -20.27 -8.90
C LYS A 100 14.84 -20.98 -8.14
N LYS A 101 14.51 -22.11 -7.51
CA LYS A 101 15.48 -23.01 -6.87
C LYS A 101 16.44 -23.63 -7.89
#